data_AF-W4GJS0-F1
#
_entry.id   AF-W4GJS0-F1
#
_cell.length_a   1.000
_cell.length_b   1.000
_cell.length_c   1.000
_cell.angle_alpha   90.00
_cell.angle_beta   90.00
_cell.angle_gamma   90.00
#
_symmetry.space_group_name_H-M   'P 1'
#
loop_
_entity.id
_entity.type
_entity.pdbx_description
1 polymer ?
#
loop_
_entity_poly.entity_id
_entity_poly.type
_entity_poly.pdbx_seq_one_letter_code
_entity_poly.pdbx_strand_id
1 'polypeptide(L)'
;MSFKLSLFSDDGKLMPLANDDEMFILERPGVSFTCTTASGSKFKANGRIYITTQRLVFCADKGTTQHDTFFEAFEIPLDNVRRDKFNQPIFGACNISGDVFPVQYISSLDVIYYCSYYISILGIITTTLQPTKQTTTT
;
A
#
# COMPACT_ATOMS: atom_id res chain seq x y z
N MET A 1 4.55 16.72 -12.50
CA MET A 1 5.21 15.42 -12.27
C MET A 1 4.28 14.33 -12.71
N SER A 2 4.72 13.41 -13.56
CA SER A 2 3.89 12.34 -14.08
C SER A 2 4.72 11.05 -14.07
N PHE A 3 4.76 10.38 -12.93
CA PHE A 3 4.77 8.92 -12.95
C PHE A 3 3.35 8.53 -13.35
N LYS A 4 3.08 8.54 -14.66
CA LYS A 4 1.78 8.13 -15.17
C LYS A 4 1.75 6.63 -15.01
N LEU A 5 1.29 6.19 -13.83
CA LEU A 5 1.00 4.81 -13.57
C LEU A 5 0.11 4.33 -14.71
N SER A 6 0.67 3.46 -15.55
CA SER A 6 -0.04 2.94 -16.70
C SER A 6 -0.93 1.83 -16.20
N LEU A 7 -2.23 2.04 -16.31
CA LEU A 7 -3.24 1.09 -15.87
C LEU A 7 -3.94 0.52 -17.09
N PHE A 8 -4.34 -0.74 -17.01
CA PHE A 8 -5.26 -1.36 -17.93
C PHE A 8 -6.46 -1.92 -17.17
N SER A 9 -7.58 -2.03 -17.86
CA SER A 9 -8.80 -2.60 -17.31
C SER A 9 -8.99 -3.99 -17.90
N ASP A 10 -9.15 -4.99 -17.05
CA ASP A 10 -9.49 -6.36 -17.42
C ASP A 10 -10.72 -6.78 -16.60
N ASP A 11 -11.83 -7.14 -17.26
CA ASP A 11 -13.11 -7.48 -16.62
C ASP A 11 -13.57 -6.48 -15.53
N GLY A 12 -13.38 -5.17 -15.78
CA GLY A 12 -13.75 -4.11 -14.84
C GLY A 12 -12.79 -3.94 -13.65
N LYS A 13 -11.70 -4.71 -13.59
CA LYS A 13 -10.62 -4.60 -12.61
C LYS A 13 -9.49 -3.74 -13.15
N LEU A 14 -9.10 -2.73 -12.39
CA LEU A 14 -7.89 -1.95 -12.66
C LEU A 14 -6.63 -2.74 -12.26
N MET A 15 -5.72 -2.83 -13.22
CA MET A 15 -4.44 -3.53 -13.10
C MET A 15 -3.31 -2.62 -13.55
N PRO A 16 -2.18 -2.59 -12.82
CA PRO A 16 -1.00 -1.87 -13.29
C PRO A 16 -0.30 -2.63 -14.41
N LEU A 17 0.13 -1.90 -15.42
CA LEU A 17 1.03 -2.42 -16.45
C LEU A 17 2.42 -2.65 -15.83
N ALA A 18 3.04 -3.77 -16.16
CA ALA A 18 4.41 -4.08 -15.77
C ALA A 18 5.40 -3.09 -16.40
N ASN A 19 6.38 -2.64 -15.62
CA ASN A 19 7.59 -2.01 -16.13
C ASN A 19 8.51 -3.07 -16.77
N ASP A 20 9.55 -2.61 -17.46
CA ASP A 20 10.60 -3.50 -17.97
C ASP A 20 11.25 -4.30 -16.81
N ASP A 21 11.44 -5.60 -17.03
CA ASP A 21 11.97 -6.55 -16.04
C ASP A 21 11.23 -6.56 -14.70
N GLU A 22 9.95 -6.19 -14.67
CA GLU A 22 9.10 -6.24 -13.49
C GLU A 22 8.29 -7.54 -13.45
N MET A 23 8.37 -8.25 -12.32
CA MET A 23 7.57 -9.45 -12.09
C MET A 23 6.56 -9.20 -10.97
N PHE A 24 5.29 -9.56 -11.22
CA PHE A 24 4.25 -9.59 -10.18
C PHE A 24 4.46 -10.78 -9.25
N ILE A 25 4.49 -10.50 -7.95
CA ILE A 25 4.69 -11.49 -6.88
C ILE A 25 3.34 -11.84 -6.23
N LEU A 26 2.54 -10.82 -5.89
CA LEU A 26 1.29 -11.00 -5.15
C LEU A 26 0.23 -10.01 -5.61
N GLU A 27 -1.01 -10.48 -5.63
CA GLU A 27 -2.20 -9.65 -5.70
C GLU A 27 -3.05 -9.90 -4.44
N ARG A 28 -3.53 -8.82 -3.81
CA ARG A 28 -4.44 -8.94 -2.65
C ARG A 28 -5.62 -7.96 -2.74
N PRO A 29 -6.87 -8.45 -2.90
CA PRO A 29 -8.07 -7.63 -2.76
C PRO A 29 -8.40 -7.30 -1.31
N GLY A 30 -9.36 -6.39 -1.12
CA GLY A 30 -9.95 -6.11 0.19
C GLY A 30 -9.01 -5.35 1.10
N VAL A 31 -8.16 -4.50 0.50
CA VAL A 31 -7.18 -3.69 1.21
C VAL A 31 -7.76 -2.29 1.42
N SER A 32 -7.71 -1.81 2.65
CA SER A 32 -7.93 -0.40 2.95
C SER A 32 -6.59 0.33 2.89
N PHE A 33 -6.51 1.33 2.01
CA PHE A 33 -5.32 2.14 1.78
C PHE A 33 -5.53 3.57 2.27
N THR A 34 -4.48 4.13 2.84
CA THR A 34 -4.40 5.55 3.17
C THR A 34 -3.01 6.06 2.81
N CYS A 35 -2.93 7.20 2.12
CA CYS A 35 -1.69 7.97 1.94
C CYS A 35 -1.90 9.37 2.51
N THR A 36 -0.89 9.90 3.20
CA THR A 36 -0.87 11.30 3.64
C THR A 36 0.27 12.00 2.92
N THR A 37 -0.04 13.05 2.15
CA THR A 37 0.98 13.86 1.48
C THR A 37 1.71 14.74 2.49
N ALA A 38 2.89 15.27 2.13
CA ALA A 38 3.60 16.17 3.04
C ALA A 38 2.90 17.54 3.23
N SER A 39 1.95 17.90 2.35
CA SER A 39 1.04 19.03 2.58
C SER A 39 -0.04 18.74 3.64
N GLY A 40 -0.12 17.51 4.16
CA GLY A 40 -1.12 17.07 5.14
C GLY A 40 -2.41 16.55 4.52
N SER A 41 -2.55 16.55 3.19
CA SER A 41 -3.73 16.03 2.50
C SER A 41 -3.77 14.50 2.61
N LYS A 42 -4.89 13.98 3.09
CA LYS A 42 -5.08 12.55 3.35
C LYS A 42 -5.99 11.92 2.32
N PHE A 43 -5.46 10.97 1.57
CA PHE A 43 -6.17 10.16 0.58
C PHE A 43 -6.53 8.81 1.17
N LYS A 44 -7.75 8.34 0.92
CA LYS A 44 -8.24 7.04 1.42
C LYS A 44 -9.04 6.32 0.36
N ALA A 45 -8.83 5.03 0.19
CA ALA A 45 -9.70 4.19 -0.64
C ALA A 45 -9.62 2.73 -0.21
N ASN A 46 -10.63 1.96 -0.60
CA ASN A 46 -10.58 0.51 -0.59
C ASN A 46 -10.25 0.02 -1.99
N GLY A 47 -9.51 -1.08 -2.06
CA GLY A 47 -9.14 -1.66 -3.32
C GLY A 47 -8.23 -2.85 -3.16
N ARG A 48 -7.23 -2.87 -4.03
CA ARG A 48 -6.31 -3.99 -4.20
C ARG A 48 -4.90 -3.49 -4.22
N ILE A 49 -4.01 -4.29 -3.66
CA ILE A 49 -2.57 -4.05 -3.79
C ILE A 49 -1.94 -5.13 -4.65
N TYR A 50 -1.02 -4.71 -5.50
CA TYR A 50 -0.11 -5.55 -6.26
C TYR A 50 1.29 -5.35 -5.70
N ILE A 51 1.97 -6.45 -5.44
CA ILE A 51 3.37 -6.46 -5.03
C ILE A 51 4.17 -6.99 -6.20
N THR A 52 5.16 -6.22 -6.64
CA THR A 52 6.09 -6.63 -7.68
C THR A 52 7.50 -6.70 -7.12
N THR A 53 8.45 -7.12 -7.95
CA THR A 53 9.87 -7.07 -7.63
C THR A 53 10.42 -5.65 -7.44
N GLN A 54 9.70 -4.61 -7.89
CA GLN A 54 10.19 -3.22 -7.92
C GLN A 54 9.35 -2.26 -7.06
N ARG A 55 8.05 -2.50 -6.90
CA ARG A 55 7.10 -1.56 -6.27
C ARG A 55 5.88 -2.25 -5.68
N LEU A 56 5.20 -1.53 -4.78
CA LEU A 56 3.82 -1.81 -4.41
C LEU A 56 2.92 -0.86 -5.21
N VAL A 57 1.84 -1.39 -5.77
CA VAL A 57 0.85 -0.57 -6.47
C VAL A 57 -0.52 -0.80 -5.85
N PHE A 58 -1.11 0.25 -5.32
CA PHE A 58 -2.50 0.26 -4.90
C PHE A 58 -3.40 0.70 -6.05
N CYS A 59 -4.47 -0.03 -6.32
CA CYS A 59 -5.53 0.33 -7.25
C CYS A 59 -6.86 0.36 -6.48
N ALA A 60 -7.57 1.48 -6.54
CA ALA A 60 -8.88 1.62 -5.92
C ALA A 60 -9.94 0.82 -6.70
N ASP A 61 -10.88 0.20 -6.00
CA ASP A 61 -12.03 -0.47 -6.66
C ASP A 61 -12.90 0.55 -7.42
N LYS A 62 -12.91 1.80 -6.93
CA LYS A 62 -13.59 2.93 -7.56
C LYS A 62 -12.78 4.21 -7.35
N GLY A 63 -12.35 4.83 -8.44
CA GLY A 63 -11.68 6.14 -8.40
C GLY A 63 -12.61 7.23 -7.84
N THR A 64 -12.05 8.11 -7.01
CA THR A 64 -12.81 9.20 -6.37
C THR A 64 -12.00 10.48 -6.33
N THR A 65 -12.64 11.63 -6.51
CA THR A 65 -11.99 12.92 -6.33
C THR A 65 -11.89 13.24 -4.84
N GLN A 66 -10.67 13.49 -4.35
CA GLN A 66 -10.35 13.89 -2.98
C GLN A 66 -9.35 15.04 -3.04
N HIS A 67 -9.57 16.12 -2.28
CA HIS A 67 -8.70 17.31 -2.30
C HIS A 67 -8.44 17.82 -3.73
N ASP A 68 -9.51 17.97 -4.51
CA ASP A 68 -9.49 18.40 -5.93
C ASP A 68 -8.62 17.55 -6.86
N THR A 69 -8.26 16.34 -6.43
CA THR A 69 -7.42 15.39 -7.17
C THR A 69 -8.14 14.06 -7.35
N PHE A 70 -8.22 13.56 -8.58
CA PHE A 70 -8.79 12.23 -8.84
C PHE A 70 -7.82 11.14 -8.36
N PHE A 71 -8.26 10.34 -7.40
CA PHE A 71 -7.49 9.27 -6.79
C PHE A 71 -8.04 7.91 -7.21
N GLU A 72 -7.32 7.23 -8.10
CA GLU A 72 -7.67 5.88 -8.60
C GLU A 72 -6.58 4.84 -8.32
N ALA A 73 -5.32 5.26 -8.19
CA ALA A 73 -4.21 4.38 -7.91
C ALA A 73 -3.03 5.14 -7.30
N PHE A 74 -2.14 4.40 -6.63
CA PHE A 74 -0.95 4.96 -6.00
C PHE A 74 0.22 3.97 -6.08
N GLU A 75 1.39 4.46 -6.45
CA GLU A 75 2.61 3.66 -6.58
C GLU A 75 3.58 3.97 -5.43
N ILE A 76 4.16 2.91 -4.88
CA ILE A 76 5.19 2.95 -3.83
C ILE A 76 6.41 2.17 -4.33
N PRO A 77 7.45 2.84 -4.82
CA PRO A 77 8.71 2.18 -5.18
C PRO A 77 9.37 1.60 -3.94
N LEU A 78 9.79 0.32 -3.99
CA LEU A 78 10.37 -0.37 -2.84
C LEU A 78 11.66 0.30 -2.37
N ASP A 79 12.48 0.77 -3.30
CA ASP A 79 13.74 1.48 -3.03
C ASP A 79 13.56 2.78 -2.22
N ASN A 80 12.35 3.35 -2.25
CA ASN A 80 12.00 4.61 -1.61
C ASN A 80 11.28 4.44 -0.26
N VAL A 81 10.93 3.22 0.13
CA VAL A 81 10.25 2.92 1.40
C VAL A 81 11.22 3.05 2.57
N ARG A 82 10.79 3.70 3.65
CA ARG A 82 11.54 3.86 4.90
C ARG A 82 10.61 3.75 6.10
N ARG A 83 11.20 3.45 7.26
CA ARG A 83 10.48 3.35 8.54
C ARG A 83 9.25 2.43 8.41
N ASP A 84 9.41 1.34 7.66
CA ASP A 84 8.38 0.34 7.50
C ASP A 84 8.10 -0.33 8.85
N LYS A 85 6.82 -0.54 9.12
CA LYS A 85 6.34 -1.12 10.35
C LYS A 85 5.20 -2.06 10.03
N PHE A 86 5.34 -3.30 10.47
CA PHE A 86 4.27 -4.27 10.44
C PHE A 86 3.62 -4.36 11.83
N ASN A 87 2.33 -4.08 11.90
CA ASN A 87 1.56 -4.18 13.14
C ASN A 87 0.61 -5.38 13.03
N GLN A 88 0.81 -6.38 13.89
CA GLN A 88 -0.03 -7.56 14.02
C GLN A 88 -0.71 -7.54 15.40
N PRO A 89 -1.88 -6.88 15.52
CA PRO A 89 -2.62 -6.93 16.76
C PRO A 89 -3.18 -8.35 16.97
N ILE A 90 -3.25 -8.79 18.24
CA ILE A 90 -3.87 -10.08 18.62
C ILE A 90 -5.36 -10.11 18.22
N PHE A 91 -6.01 -8.94 18.26
CA PHE A 91 -7.37 -8.72 17.79
C PHE A 91 -7.40 -7.57 16.78
N GLY A 92 -7.88 -7.82 15.57
CA GLY A 92 -8.03 -6.82 14.51
C GLY A 92 -7.29 -7.16 13.23
N ALA A 93 -7.16 -6.19 12.33
CA ALA A 93 -6.49 -6.35 11.05
C ALA A 93 -4.98 -6.12 11.15
N CYS A 94 -4.20 -7.01 10.55
CA CYS A 94 -2.78 -6.75 10.29
C CYS A 94 -2.65 -5.53 9.37
N ASN A 95 -1.64 -4.70 9.61
CA ASN A 95 -1.35 -3.57 8.75
C ASN A 95 0.15 -3.32 8.57
N ILE A 96 0.49 -2.78 7.41
CA ILE A 96 1.82 -2.27 7.09
C ILE A 96 1.71 -0.76 6.95
N SER A 97 2.61 -0.04 7.59
CA SER A 97 2.76 1.41 7.44
C SER A 97 4.22 1.77 7.21
N GLY A 98 4.48 2.85 6.51
CA GLY A 98 5.83 3.36 6.31
C GLY A 98 5.78 4.70 5.60
N ASP A 99 6.95 5.29 5.39
CA ASP A 99 7.13 6.52 4.64
C ASP A 99 7.79 6.25 3.30
N VAL A 100 7.39 6.99 2.28
CA VAL A 100 7.91 6.84 0.92
C VAL A 100 8.49 8.16 0.48
N PHE A 101 9.77 8.15 0.13
CA PHE A 101 10.43 9.29 -0.49
C PHE A 101 9.94 9.50 -1.93
N PRO A 102 9.85 10.75 -2.40
CA PRO A 102 9.43 11.03 -3.77
C PRO A 102 10.55 10.62 -4.75
N VAL A 103 10.17 10.09 -5.92
CA VAL A 103 11.12 9.62 -6.95
C VAL A 103 11.75 10.78 -7.74
N GLN A 104 11.17 11.99 -7.69
CA GLN A 104 11.74 13.19 -8.31
C GLN A 104 11.92 14.31 -7.28
N TYR A 105 13.10 14.95 -7.30
CA TYR A 105 13.33 16.26 -6.70
C TYR A 105 12.68 17.32 -7.58
N ILE A 106 11.65 18.02 -7.08
CA ILE A 106 11.20 19.25 -7.74
C ILE A 106 12.10 20.38 -7.25
N SER A 107 12.85 20.99 -8.17
CA SER A 107 13.67 22.16 -7.88
C SER A 107 12.80 23.41 -7.65
N SER A 108 12.34 23.61 -6.42
CA SER A 108 12.39 24.87 -5.68
C SER A 108 11.61 24.68 -4.37
N LEU A 109 12.33 24.87 -3.25
CA LEU A 109 11.99 24.55 -1.87
C LEU A 109 12.18 23.07 -1.50
N ASP A 110 13.27 22.81 -0.79
CA ASP A 110 13.61 21.57 -0.09
C ASP A 110 12.45 21.11 0.80
N VAL A 111 11.54 20.33 0.24
CA VAL A 111 10.59 19.56 1.01
C VAL A 111 10.77 18.13 0.56
N ILE A 112 11.41 17.36 1.43
CA ILE A 112 11.46 15.91 1.31
C ILE A 112 10.02 15.43 1.53
N TYR A 113 9.23 15.34 0.45
CA TYR A 113 7.83 14.98 0.53
C TYR A 113 7.68 13.49 0.81
N TYR A 114 7.63 13.12 2.09
CA TYR A 114 7.26 11.77 2.48
C TYR A 114 5.74 11.57 2.30
N CYS A 115 5.32 10.46 1.67
CA CYS A 115 3.96 9.95 1.87
C CYS A 115 4.00 8.82 2.91
N SER A 116 3.23 8.96 3.98
CA SER A 116 2.99 7.85 4.90
C SER A 116 1.85 6.99 4.34
N TYR A 117 2.10 5.71 4.10
CA TYR A 117 1.06 4.76 3.71
C TYR A 117 0.58 3.93 4.90
N TYR A 118 -0.67 3.48 4.84
CA TYR A 118 -1.25 2.51 5.76
C TYR A 118 -2.12 1.55 4.96
N ILE A 119 -1.75 0.27 5.01
CA ILE A 119 -2.39 -0.83 4.31
C ILE A 119 -2.92 -1.78 5.37
N SER A 120 -4.24 -1.93 5.48
CA SER A 120 -4.84 -2.94 6.37
C SER A 120 -5.61 -4.00 5.58
N ILE A 121 -5.48 -5.24 6.06
CA ILE A 121 -6.21 -6.39 5.53
C ILE A 121 -7.35 -6.68 6.50
N LEU A 122 -8.58 -6.24 6.18
CA LEU A 122 -9.76 -6.68 6.92
C LEU A 122 -10.07 -8.13 6.53
N GLY A 123 -9.56 -9.08 7.31
CA GLY A 123 -9.93 -10.48 7.25
C GLY A 123 -9.98 -11.03 8.67
N ILE A 124 -11.01 -11.81 8.99
CA ILE A 124 -11.19 -12.51 10.27
C ILE A 124 -9.90 -13.28 10.55
N ILE A 125 -9.08 -12.83 11.51
CA ILE A 125 -8.03 -13.64 12.08
C ILE A 125 -8.75 -14.66 12.97
N THR A 126 -9.14 -15.80 12.41
CA THR A 126 -9.40 -16.99 13.23
C THR A 126 -8.03 -17.50 13.67
N THR A 127 -7.45 -16.91 14.71
CA THR A 127 -6.30 -17.48 15.40
C THR A 127 -6.82 -18.72 16.13
N THR A 128 -6.86 -19.88 15.46
CA THR A 128 -6.91 -21.15 16.19
C THR A 128 -5.58 -21.28 16.93
N LEU A 129 -5.55 -20.79 18.16
CA LEU A 129 -4.55 -21.14 19.16
C LEU A 129 -4.63 -22.66 19.33
N GLN A 130 -3.69 -23.40 18.76
CA GLN A 130 -3.46 -24.76 19.24
C GLN A 130 -2.78 -24.64 20.61
N PRO A 131 -3.34 -25.24 21.68
CA PRO A 131 -2.71 -25.19 22.99
C PRO A 131 -1.42 -26.01 22.95
N THR A 132 -0.27 -25.35 23.05
CA THR A 132 0.99 -26.01 23.39
C THR A 132 0.88 -26.48 24.85
N LYS A 133 0.75 -27.80 25.04
CA LYS A 133 0.91 -28.42 26.36
C LYS A 133 2.30 -28.09 26.89
N GLN A 134 2.38 -27.26 27.92
CA GLN A 134 3.57 -27.17 28.76
C GLN A 134 3.72 -28.51 29.48
N THR A 135 4.77 -29.26 29.13
CA THR A 135 5.19 -30.43 29.89
C THR A 135 6.04 -29.91 31.05
N THR A 136 5.44 -29.82 32.23
CA THR A 136 6.18 -29.54 33.46
C THR A 136 6.85 -30.84 33.89
N THR A 137 8.17 -30.89 33.73
CA THR A 137 9.04 -31.87 34.38
C THR A 137 9.07 -31.56 35.87
N THR A 138 8.72 -32.54 36.70
CA THR A 138 9.15 -32.64 38.10
C THR A 138 9.58 -34.06 38.37
#